data_AF-A0A3G6TAJ4-F1
#
_entry.id   AF-A0A3G6TAJ4-F1
#
_cell.length_a   1.000
_cell.length_b   1.000
_cell.length_c   1.000
_cell.angle_alpha   90.00
_cell.angle_beta   90.00
_cell.angle_gamma   90.00
#
_symmetry.space_group_name_H-M   'P 1'
#
loop_
_entity.id
_entity.type
_entity.pdbx_description
1 polymer ?
#
loop_
_entity_poly.entity_id
_entity_poly.type
_entity_poly.pdbx_seq_one_letter_code
_entity_poly.pdbx_strand_id
1 'polypeptide(L)'
;MKKYTLILIPLLFIGCNFNKTYRNREEDKQEAEKITEKFYSLIKNNNRKEALKLFGEKFFKLTRKDQLNKMLNEINSSCGSKISDTKLTTWETFVSIGTNPKSECIII
;
A
#
# COMPACT_ATOMS: atom_id res chain seq x y z
N MET A 1 -33.88 -7.33 44.83
CA MET A 1 -32.92 -6.47 44.10
C MET A 1 -32.18 -7.26 43.00
N LYS A 2 -32.89 -7.82 42.01
CA LYS A 2 -32.30 -8.63 40.92
C LYS A 2 -32.85 -8.31 39.51
N LYS A 3 -33.84 -7.41 39.40
CA LYS A 3 -34.53 -7.12 38.11
C LYS A 3 -33.87 -5.99 37.30
N TYR A 4 -33.13 -5.08 37.94
CA TYR A 4 -32.47 -3.95 37.26
C TYR A 4 -31.17 -4.33 36.54
N THR A 5 -30.55 -5.46 36.92
CA THR A 5 -29.30 -5.93 36.30
C THR A 5 -29.51 -6.39 34.84
N LEU A 6 -30.74 -6.82 34.49
CA LEU A 6 -31.06 -7.28 33.14
C LEU A 6 -31.16 -6.13 32.11
N ILE A 7 -31.46 -4.91 32.56
CA ILE A 7 -31.67 -3.72 31.70
C ILE A 7 -30.33 -3.07 31.28
N LEU A 8 -29.23 -3.34 31.99
CA LEU A 8 -27.90 -2.78 31.69
C LEU A 8 -27.09 -3.58 30.66
N ILE A 9 -27.48 -4.82 30.36
CA ILE A 9 -26.81 -5.71 29.39
C ILE A 9 -26.81 -5.15 27.95
N PRO A 10 -27.91 -4.58 27.39
CA PRO A 10 -27.89 -4.07 26.02
C PRO A 10 -26.97 -2.84 25.81
N LEU A 11 -26.61 -2.08 26.86
CA LEU A 11 -25.66 -0.98 26.74
C LEU A 11 -24.22 -1.44 26.46
N LEU A 12 -23.89 -2.70 26.74
CA LEU A 12 -22.54 -3.24 26.54
C LEU A 12 -22.23 -3.58 25.06
N PHE A 13 -23.24 -3.62 24.19
CA PHE A 13 -23.09 -4.02 22.78
C PHE A 13 -22.93 -2.86 21.78
N ILE A 14 -22.97 -1.61 22.22
CA ILE A 14 -22.89 -0.42 21.34
C ILE A 14 -21.48 -0.22 20.76
N GLY A 15 -20.46 -0.90 21.30
CA GLY A 15 -19.04 -0.73 20.93
C GLY A 15 -18.48 -1.69 19.86
N CYS A 16 -19.27 -2.64 19.34
CA CYS A 16 -18.77 -3.58 18.31
C CYS A 16 -18.62 -2.89 16.96
N ASN A 17 -17.42 -2.39 16.67
CA ASN A 17 -17.05 -1.93 15.33
C ASN A 17 -16.66 -3.15 14.46
N PHE A 18 -17.56 -3.55 13.57
CA PHE A 18 -17.26 -4.54 12.54
C PHE A 18 -16.27 -3.97 11.52
N ASN A 19 -15.41 -4.83 10.97
CA ASN A 19 -14.52 -4.41 9.89
C ASN A 19 -15.36 -4.00 8.67
N LYS A 20 -15.01 -2.87 8.06
CA LYS A 20 -15.51 -2.50 6.72
C LYS A 20 -14.44 -2.87 5.71
N THR A 21 -14.84 -3.56 4.66
CA THR A 21 -13.94 -3.94 3.57
C THR A 21 -14.30 -3.20 2.30
N TYR A 22 -13.30 -2.73 1.59
CA TYR A 22 -13.41 -2.07 0.31
C TYR A 22 -12.55 -2.81 -0.70
N ARG A 23 -13.04 -2.87 -1.93
CA ARG A 23 -12.31 -3.39 -3.08
C ARG A 23 -12.35 -2.38 -4.19
N ASN A 24 -11.21 -2.20 -4.85
CA ASN A 24 -11.09 -1.39 -6.05
C ASN A 24 -11.78 -0.01 -5.94
N ARG A 25 -11.57 0.70 -4.82
CA ARG A 25 -12.03 2.09 -4.73
C ARG A 25 -11.13 2.97 -5.58
N GLU A 26 -11.75 3.92 -6.28
CA GLU A 26 -11.01 4.87 -7.11
C GLU A 26 -10.00 5.70 -6.29
N GLU A 27 -10.32 6.03 -5.04
CA GLU A 27 -9.39 6.71 -4.13
C GLU A 27 -8.11 5.90 -3.89
N ASP A 28 -8.25 4.58 -3.67
CA ASP A 28 -7.10 3.69 -3.46
C ASP A 28 -6.25 3.57 -4.73
N LYS A 29 -6.89 3.57 -5.91
CA LYS A 29 -6.20 3.61 -7.21
C LYS A 29 -5.40 4.88 -7.39
N GLN A 30 -6.01 6.05 -7.14
CA GLN A 30 -5.35 7.34 -7.30
C GLN A 30 -4.14 7.46 -6.38
N GLU A 31 -4.23 6.92 -5.16
CA GLU A 31 -3.08 6.85 -4.25
C GLU A 31 -1.98 5.96 -4.81
N ALA A 32 -2.33 4.78 -5.32
CA ALA A 32 -1.38 3.85 -5.94
C ALA A 32 -0.68 4.45 -7.18
N GLU A 33 -1.44 5.12 -8.06
CA GLU A 33 -0.91 5.84 -9.22
C GLU A 33 0.08 6.92 -8.79
N LYS A 34 -0.29 7.75 -7.82
CA LYS A 34 0.56 8.83 -7.31
C LYS A 34 1.89 8.32 -6.73
N ILE A 35 1.86 7.21 -5.99
CA ILE A 35 3.07 6.59 -5.43
C ILE A 35 3.94 6.02 -6.56
N THR A 36 3.32 5.37 -7.54
CA THR A 36 4.02 4.76 -8.68
C THR A 36 4.68 5.82 -9.56
N GLU A 37 3.97 6.89 -9.90
CA GLU A 37 4.52 8.04 -10.62
C GLU A 37 5.69 8.68 -9.87
N LYS A 38 5.55 8.86 -8.55
CA LYS A 38 6.63 9.38 -7.71
C LYS A 38 7.85 8.48 -7.74
N PHE A 39 7.67 7.16 -7.68
CA PHE A 39 8.78 6.21 -7.78
C PHE A 39 9.52 6.36 -9.12
N TYR A 40 8.80 6.27 -10.24
CA TYR A 40 9.42 6.38 -11.57
C TYR A 40 10.07 7.74 -11.81
N SER A 41 9.49 8.84 -11.32
CA SER A 41 10.09 10.17 -11.37
C SER A 41 11.43 10.23 -10.60
N LEU A 42 11.50 9.64 -9.40
CA LEU A 42 12.73 9.57 -8.62
C LEU A 42 13.79 8.71 -9.30
N ILE A 43 13.41 7.58 -9.92
CA ILE A 43 14.33 6.74 -10.69
C ILE A 43 14.88 7.50 -11.91
N LYS A 44 14.01 8.19 -12.66
CA LYS A 44 14.40 9.01 -13.81
C LYS A 44 15.42 10.10 -13.44
N ASN A 45 15.27 10.71 -12.27
CA ASN A 45 16.17 11.74 -11.75
C ASN A 45 17.39 11.15 -11.01
N ASN A 46 17.63 9.84 -11.10
CA ASN A 46 18.67 9.10 -10.40
C ASN A 46 18.65 9.30 -8.86
N ASN A 47 17.51 9.70 -8.29
CA ASN A 47 17.34 9.93 -6.86
C ASN A 47 16.91 8.64 -6.14
N ARG A 48 17.79 7.64 -6.19
CA ARG A 48 17.52 6.29 -5.66
C ARG A 48 17.32 6.28 -4.15
N LYS A 49 18.03 7.16 -3.42
CA LYS A 49 17.90 7.25 -1.96
C LYS A 49 16.46 7.59 -1.56
N GLU A 50 15.84 8.56 -2.23
CA GLU A 50 14.44 8.91 -1.97
C GLU A 50 13.47 7.83 -2.50
N ALA A 51 13.77 7.22 -3.65
CA ALA A 51 12.93 6.14 -4.19
C ALA A 51 12.84 4.95 -3.23
N LEU A 52 13.97 4.58 -2.59
CA LEU A 52 14.02 3.50 -1.60
C LEU A 52 13.23 3.80 -0.33
N LYS A 53 12.94 5.06 -0.01
CA LYS A 53 12.09 5.42 1.15
C LYS A 53 10.60 5.14 0.91
N LEU A 54 10.19 4.92 -0.34
CA LEU A 54 8.81 4.54 -0.66
C LEU A 54 8.50 3.10 -0.24
N PHE A 55 9.53 2.28 -0.02
CA PHE A 55 9.38 0.91 0.45
C PHE A 55 9.37 0.87 1.97
N GLY A 56 8.39 0.15 2.54
CA GLY A 56 8.31 -0.07 3.98
C GLY A 56 9.43 -0.96 4.50
N GLU A 57 9.74 -0.85 5.80
CA GLU A 57 10.82 -1.61 6.44
C GLU A 57 10.68 -3.14 6.29
N LYS A 58 9.44 -3.65 6.28
CA LYS A 58 9.15 -5.08 6.08
C LYS A 58 9.70 -5.62 4.76
N PHE A 59 9.70 -4.82 3.70
CA PHE A 59 10.27 -5.20 2.41
C PHE A 59 11.77 -5.44 2.53
N PHE A 60 12.48 -4.55 3.23
CA PHE A 60 13.93 -4.64 3.38
C PHE A 60 14.40 -5.71 4.37
N LYS A 61 13.49 -6.37 5.08
CA LYS A 61 13.80 -7.60 5.84
C LYS A 61 14.09 -8.79 4.92
N LEU A 62 13.52 -8.78 3.72
CA LEU A 62 13.64 -9.87 2.74
C LEU A 62 14.55 -9.50 1.56
N THR A 63 14.54 -8.22 1.17
CA THR A 63 15.31 -7.72 0.02
C THR A 63 16.35 -6.72 0.47
N ARG A 64 17.63 -6.95 0.15
CA ARG A 64 18.67 -5.97 0.51
C ARG A 64 18.66 -4.75 -0.43
N LYS A 65 19.02 -3.58 0.09
CA LYS A 65 19.03 -2.31 -0.67
C LYS A 65 20.02 -2.33 -1.85
N ASP A 66 21.18 -2.97 -1.68
CA ASP A 66 22.18 -3.19 -2.73
C ASP A 66 21.61 -4.03 -3.88
N GLN A 67 20.87 -5.09 -3.55
CA GLN A 67 20.24 -5.96 -4.53
C GLN A 67 19.19 -5.20 -5.35
N LEU A 68 18.35 -4.38 -4.70
CA LEU A 68 17.36 -3.56 -5.40
C LEU A 68 18.04 -2.52 -6.32
N ASN A 69 19.11 -1.86 -5.85
CA ASN A 69 19.88 -0.94 -6.70
C ASN A 69 20.54 -1.64 -7.90
N LYS A 70 21.05 -2.86 -7.70
CA LYS A 70 21.63 -3.68 -8.78
C LYS A 70 20.57 -4.01 -9.83
N MET A 71 19.39 -4.46 -9.41
CA MET A 71 18.27 -4.73 -10.31
C MET A 71 17.89 -3.48 -11.14
N LEU A 72 17.80 -2.31 -10.50
CA LEU A 72 17.49 -1.06 -11.20
C LEU A 72 18.58 -0.64 -12.20
N ASN A 73 19.86 -0.93 -11.91
CA ASN A 73 20.95 -0.73 -12.86
C ASN A 73 20.82 -1.65 -14.07
N GLU A 74 20.55 -2.93 -13.83
CA GLU A 74 20.37 -3.92 -14.89
C GLU A 74 19.23 -3.53 -15.82
N ILE A 75 18.07 -3.16 -15.27
CA ILE A 75 16.92 -2.66 -16.03
C ILE A 75 17.31 -1.43 -16.87
N ASN A 76 17.97 -0.43 -16.27
CA ASN A 76 18.38 0.76 -17.02
C ASN A 76 19.39 0.43 -18.13
N SER A 77 20.25 -0.56 -17.93
CA SER A 77 21.23 -0.98 -18.92
C SER A 77 20.61 -1.79 -20.07
N SER A 78 19.59 -2.62 -19.78
CA SER A 78 18.94 -3.48 -20.77
C SER A 78 17.81 -2.78 -21.53
N CYS A 79 17.05 -1.92 -20.85
CA CYS A 79 15.86 -1.27 -21.38
C CYS A 79 16.08 0.21 -21.72
N GLY A 80 17.25 0.76 -21.37
CA GLY A 80 17.55 2.18 -21.48
C GLY A 80 16.97 3.01 -20.31
N SER A 81 17.39 4.27 -20.22
CA SER A 81 17.03 5.18 -19.13
C SER A 81 15.73 5.97 -19.36
N LYS A 82 15.10 5.80 -20.52
CA LYS A 82 13.92 6.57 -20.92
C LYS A 82 12.65 5.83 -20.51
N ILE A 83 12.05 6.24 -19.39
CA ILE A 83 10.70 5.83 -19.00
C ILE A 83 9.71 6.61 -19.88
N SER A 84 8.94 5.88 -20.70
CA SER A 84 8.00 6.46 -21.68
C SER A 84 6.57 6.56 -21.17
N ASP A 85 6.16 5.68 -20.26
CA ASP A 85 4.84 5.64 -19.65
C ASP A 85 4.94 5.15 -18.21
N THR A 86 4.07 5.65 -17.35
CA THR A 86 3.96 5.29 -15.92
C THR A 86 2.52 4.96 -15.52
N LYS A 87 1.59 4.90 -16.49
CA LYS A 87 0.21 4.51 -16.23
C LYS A 87 0.12 3.03 -15.87
N LEU A 88 -0.79 2.73 -14.95
CA LEU A 88 -1.08 1.36 -14.54
C LEU A 88 -1.90 0.66 -15.64
N THR A 89 -1.44 -0.52 -16.04
CA THR A 89 -2.18 -1.38 -16.97
C THR A 89 -3.20 -2.21 -16.21
N THR A 90 -2.88 -2.62 -14.99
CA THR A 90 -3.80 -3.36 -14.12
C THR A 90 -3.61 -2.93 -12.67
N TRP A 91 -4.71 -2.83 -11.93
CA TRP A 91 -4.69 -2.55 -10.50
C TRP A 91 -5.79 -3.33 -9.78
N GLU A 92 -5.47 -3.84 -8.60
CA GLU A 92 -6.44 -4.43 -7.68
C GLU A 92 -6.12 -3.96 -6.25
N THR A 93 -7.13 -3.48 -5.53
CA THR A 93 -6.99 -3.07 -4.13
C THR A 93 -7.97 -3.80 -3.24
N PHE A 94 -7.49 -4.16 -2.05
CA PHE A 94 -8.32 -4.64 -0.96
C PHE A 94 -7.93 -3.87 0.30
N VAL A 95 -8.90 -3.20 0.92
CA VAL A 95 -8.70 -2.46 2.17
C VAL A 95 -9.73 -2.91 3.20
N SER A 96 -9.28 -3.33 4.37
CA SER A 96 -10.08 -3.56 5.56
C SER A 96 -9.76 -2.47 6.56
N ILE A 97 -10.78 -1.82 7.11
CA ILE A 97 -10.67 -0.87 8.22
C ILE A 97 -11.46 -1.40 9.42
N GLY A 98 -11.10 -0.99 10.63
CA GLY A 98 -11.75 -1.41 11.87
C GLY A 98 -10.78 -2.13 12.80
N THR A 99 -11.26 -3.20 13.42
CA THR A 99 -10.54 -3.98 14.44
C THR A 99 -9.33 -4.75 13.89
N ASN A 100 -9.37 -5.14 12.61
CA ASN A 100 -8.21 -5.74 11.92
C ASN A 100 -7.95 -5.02 10.58
N PRO A 101 -7.27 -3.88 10.62
CA PRO A 101 -7.00 -3.10 9.42
C PRO A 101 -5.92 -3.76 8.57
N LYS A 102 -6.17 -3.89 7.27
CA LYS A 102 -5.18 -4.38 6.31
C LYS A 102 -5.41 -3.75 4.94
N SER A 103 -4.33 -3.52 4.21
CA SER A 103 -4.40 -3.04 2.83
C SER A 103 -3.48 -3.89 1.96
N GLU A 104 -4.01 -4.36 0.84
CA GLU A 104 -3.33 -5.15 -0.17
C GLU A 104 -3.53 -4.46 -1.52
N CYS A 105 -2.46 -4.38 -2.30
CA CYS A 105 -2.49 -3.74 -3.61
C CYS A 105 -1.62 -4.51 -4.59
N ILE A 106 -2.17 -4.79 -5.77
CA ILE A 106 -1.47 -5.37 -6.91
C ILE A 106 -1.46 -4.31 -7.99
N ILE A 107 -0.27 -3.99 -8.50
CA ILE A 107 -0.02 -2.92 -9.45
C ILE A 107 0.84 -3.51 -10.58
N ILE A 108 0.37 -3.42 -11.84
CA ILE A 108 1.06 -3.88 -13.05
C ILE A 108 1.10 -2.77 -14.09
#